data_AF-A0A6A5SG58-F1
#
_entry.id   AF-A0A6A5SG58-F1
#
_cell.length_a   1.000
_cell.length_b   1.000
_cell.length_c   1.000
_cell.angle_alpha   90.00
_cell.angle_beta   90.00
_cell.angle_gamma   90.00
#
_symmetry.space_group_name_H-M   'P 1'
#
loop_
_entity.id
_entity.type
_entity.pdbx_description
1 polymer ?
#
loop_
_entity_poly.entity_id
_entity_poly.type
_entity_poly.pdbx_seq_one_letter_code
_entity_poly.pdbx_strand_id
1 'polypeptide(L)'
;MATETKYYELYRRSSLGGTLTDTLDNLITERRIEPQLAMKILLHFDKAVADVLSDRVKTRLTFKGHLDTYRFCDDVWTFIIKDINFKLDNTHQLHAERVKIVSCNAKRPGEA
;
A
#
# COMPACT_ATOMS: atom_id res chain seq x y z
N MET A 1 -23.28 -16.96 -1.66
CA MET A 1 -21.81 -17.12 -1.50
C MET A 1 -21.29 -15.79 -1.02
N ALA A 2 -20.70 -15.72 0.18
CA ALA A 2 -20.18 -14.47 0.71
C ALA A 2 -19.07 -13.99 -0.22
N THR A 3 -19.24 -12.80 -0.80
CA THR A 3 -18.20 -12.14 -1.58
C THR A 3 -17.05 -11.81 -0.63
N GLU A 4 -16.02 -12.64 -0.62
CA GLU A 4 -14.76 -12.33 0.06
C GLU A 4 -14.29 -10.98 -0.47
N THR A 5 -14.38 -9.95 0.37
CA THR A 5 -13.85 -8.64 0.03
C THR A 5 -12.35 -8.78 -0.05
N LYS A 6 -11.82 -8.90 -1.27
CA LYS A 6 -10.40 -9.09 -1.50
C LYS A 6 -9.70 -7.76 -1.28
N TYR A 7 -9.04 -7.62 -0.13
CA TYR A 7 -8.21 -6.46 0.17
C TYR A 7 -6.93 -6.50 -0.68
N TYR A 8 -6.44 -5.32 -1.07
CA TYR A 8 -5.20 -5.24 -1.85
C TYR A 8 -4.00 -5.58 -0.98
N GLU A 9 -3.14 -6.47 -1.49
CA GLU A 9 -1.86 -6.81 -0.86
C GLU A 9 -0.79 -5.73 -1.08
N LEU A 10 -1.16 -4.60 -1.70
CA LEU A 10 -0.26 -3.48 -2.04
C LEU A 10 0.53 -3.01 -0.82
N TYR A 11 -0.13 -2.89 0.33
CA TYR A 11 0.46 -2.38 1.55
C TYR A 11 1.45 -3.33 2.22
N ARG A 12 1.54 -4.60 1.80
CA ARG A 12 2.60 -5.51 2.26
C ARG A 12 3.99 -5.04 1.84
N ARG A 13 4.10 -4.21 0.78
CA ARG A 13 5.36 -3.59 0.33
C ARG A 13 5.69 -2.27 1.04
N SER A 14 4.81 -1.79 1.94
CA SER A 14 5.14 -0.65 2.81
C SER A 14 6.23 -1.03 3.81
N SER A 15 6.87 -0.06 4.46
CA SER A 15 7.84 -0.35 5.52
C SER A 15 7.24 -1.25 6.62
N LEU A 16 6.00 -0.98 7.03
CA LEU A 16 5.31 -1.79 8.05
C LEU A 16 5.03 -3.22 7.54
N GLY A 17 4.52 -3.35 6.32
CA GLY A 17 4.23 -4.65 5.71
C GLY A 17 5.48 -5.48 5.43
N GLY A 18 6.58 -4.83 5.03
CA GLY A 18 7.88 -5.45 4.81
C GLY A 18 8.43 -6.01 6.11
N THR A 19 8.48 -5.20 7.17
CA THR A 19 8.93 -5.66 8.49
C THR A 19 8.07 -6.80 9.06
N LEU A 20 6.75 -6.78 8.84
CA LEU A 20 5.88 -7.89 9.20
C LEU A 20 6.24 -9.16 8.43
N THR A 21 6.43 -9.06 7.11
CA THR A 21 6.79 -10.20 6.26
C THR A 21 8.13 -10.79 6.67
N ASP A 22 9.15 -9.96 6.86
CA ASP A 22 10.48 -10.39 7.32
C ASP A 22 10.39 -11.11 8.68
N THR A 23 9.55 -10.62 9.59
CA THR A 23 9.33 -11.24 10.91
C THR A 23 8.65 -12.60 10.77
N LEU A 24 7.64 -12.72 9.90
CA LEU A 24 6.95 -13.99 9.66
C LEU A 24 7.89 -15.02 9.02
N ASP A 25 8.72 -14.61 8.06
CA ASP A 25 9.71 -15.48 7.42
C ASP A 25 10.76 -15.99 8.41
N ASN A 26 11.20 -15.14 9.35
CA ASN A 26 12.08 -15.57 10.44
C ASN A 26 11.40 -16.63 11.33
N LEU A 27 10.14 -16.42 11.73
CA LEU A 27 9.41 -17.37 12.57
C LEU A 27 9.15 -18.71 11.86
N ILE A 28 8.95 -18.69 10.55
CA ILE A 28 8.85 -19.91 9.72
C ILE A 28 10.20 -20.64 9.68
N THR A 29 11.28 -19.89 9.45
CA THR A 29 12.65 -20.45 9.38
C THR A 29 13.06 -21.10 10.70
N GLU A 30 12.70 -20.49 11.83
CA GLU A 30 12.87 -21.03 13.19
C GLU A 30 11.88 -22.17 13.53
N ARG A 31 11.00 -22.56 12.60
CA ARG A 31 9.95 -23.58 12.77
C ARG A 31 9.00 -23.29 13.94
N ARG A 32 8.77 -22.00 14.24
CA ARG A 32 7.88 -21.55 15.31
C ARG A 32 6.44 -21.41 14.84
N ILE A 33 6.23 -21.13 13.55
CA ILE A 33 4.91 -21.06 12.91
C ILE A 33 4.94 -21.77 11.56
N GLU A 34 3.78 -22.27 11.14
CA GLU A 34 3.59 -22.83 9.81
C GLU A 34 3.34 -21.73 8.76
N PRO A 35 3.77 -21.90 7.50
CA PRO A 35 3.54 -20.92 6.43
C PRO A 35 2.05 -20.56 6.24
N GLN A 36 1.15 -21.52 6.46
CA GLN A 36 -0.30 -21.29 6.37
C GLN A 36 -0.80 -20.29 7.41
N LEU A 37 -0.19 -20.25 8.60
CA LEU A 37 -0.54 -19.27 9.64
C LEU A 37 -0.02 -17.87 9.26
N ALA A 38 1.19 -17.78 8.73
CA ALA A 38 1.74 -16.50 8.24
C ALA A 38 0.85 -15.88 7.15
N MET A 39 0.38 -16.69 6.19
CA MET A 39 -0.56 -16.24 5.17
C MET A 39 -1.87 -15.70 5.77
N LYS A 40 -2.42 -16.36 6.80
CA LYS A 40 -3.59 -15.85 7.52
C LYS A 40 -3.31 -14.52 8.21
N ILE A 41 -2.13 -14.33 8.80
CA ILE A 41 -1.73 -13.07 9.43
C ILE A 41 -1.65 -11.96 8.39
N LEU A 42 -1.04 -12.22 7.23
CA LEU A 42 -0.96 -11.25 6.12
C LEU A 42 -2.34 -10.86 5.58
N LEU A 43 -3.28 -11.80 5.46
CA LEU A 43 -4.67 -11.49 5.08
C LEU A 43 -5.36 -10.58 6.10
N HIS A 44 -5.11 -10.77 7.40
CA HIS A 44 -5.63 -9.86 8.43
C HIS A 44 -4.96 -8.49 8.38
N PHE A 45 -3.66 -8.44 8.07
CA PHE A 45 -2.93 -7.20 7.87
C PHE A 45 -3.51 -6.38 6.72
N ASP A 46 -3.77 -7.00 5.56
CA ASP A 46 -4.32 -6.32 4.37
C ASP A 46 -5.66 -5.64 4.69
N LYS A 47 -6.52 -6.34 5.45
CA LYS A 47 -7.77 -5.78 5.94
C LYS A 47 -7.54 -4.62 6.90
N ALA A 48 -6.74 -4.86 7.95
CA ALA A 48 -6.55 -3.89 9.02
C ALA A 48 -5.95 -2.56 8.51
N VAL A 49 -4.97 -2.61 7.62
CA VAL A 49 -4.34 -1.40 7.08
C VAL A 49 -5.31 -0.62 6.19
N ALA A 50 -6.10 -1.30 5.34
CA ALA A 50 -7.08 -0.64 4.50
C ALA A 50 -8.17 0.06 5.32
N ASP A 51 -8.71 -0.62 6.33
CA ASP A 51 -9.75 -0.09 7.21
C ASP A 51 -9.22 1.11 8.02
N VAL A 52 -8.03 0.99 8.62
CA VAL A 52 -7.41 2.07 9.42
C VAL A 52 -7.10 3.30 8.57
N LEU A 53 -6.54 3.12 7.36
CA LEU A 53 -6.23 4.24 6.47
C LEU A 53 -7.52 4.97 6.03
N SER A 54 -8.58 4.25 5.71
CA SER A 54 -9.89 4.83 5.36
C SER A 54 -10.52 5.61 6.53
N ASP A 55 -10.53 4.98 7.71
CA ASP A 55 -11.35 5.48 8.81
C ASP A 55 -10.63 6.56 9.63
N ARG A 56 -9.32 6.40 9.85
CA ARG A 56 -8.57 7.21 10.82
C ARG A 56 -7.73 8.32 10.17
N VAL A 57 -7.27 8.15 8.93
CA VAL A 57 -6.40 9.14 8.27
C VAL A 57 -7.24 10.15 7.52
N LYS A 58 -7.18 11.42 7.95
CA LYS A 58 -7.92 12.55 7.32
C LYS A 58 -7.02 13.61 6.69
N THR A 59 -5.71 13.50 6.91
CA THR A 59 -4.72 14.43 6.38
C THR A 59 -4.71 14.42 4.86
N ARG A 60 -4.62 15.60 4.26
CA ARG A 60 -4.51 15.77 2.81
C ARG A 60 -3.09 16.17 2.45
N LEU A 61 -2.68 15.76 1.26
CA LEU A 61 -1.43 16.21 0.65
C LEU A 61 -1.68 16.57 -0.81
N THR A 62 -0.93 17.53 -1.31
CA THR A 62 -0.87 17.86 -2.74
C THR A 62 0.57 17.74 -3.22
N PHE A 63 0.78 17.47 -4.50
CA PHE A 63 2.12 17.40 -5.04
C PHE A 63 2.18 17.94 -6.47
N LYS A 64 3.34 18.42 -6.86
CA LYS A 64 3.67 18.85 -8.22
C LYS A 64 5.04 18.30 -8.59
N GLY A 65 5.18 17.79 -9.81
CA GLY A 65 6.44 17.29 -10.34
C GLY A 65 6.31 16.96 -11.81
N HIS A 66 7.36 16.43 -12.41
CA HIS A 66 7.42 16.07 -13.83
C HIS A 66 7.14 14.58 -14.02
N LEU A 67 6.10 14.24 -14.78
CA LEU A 67 5.81 12.85 -15.09
C LEU A 67 6.90 12.29 -16.02
N ASP A 68 7.59 11.24 -15.59
CA ASP A 68 8.63 10.55 -16.37
C ASP A 68 8.02 9.42 -17.20
N THR A 69 7.26 8.53 -16.56
CA THR A 69 6.54 7.45 -17.24
C THR A 69 5.31 7.04 -16.44
N TYR A 70 4.33 6.45 -17.12
CA TYR A 70 3.12 5.90 -16.52
C TYR A 70 2.77 4.54 -17.14
N ARG A 71 2.01 3.74 -16.41
CA ARG A 71 1.44 2.48 -16.87
C ARG A 71 0.13 2.21 -16.17
N PHE A 72 -0.85 1.71 -16.92
CA PHE A 72 -2.07 1.14 -16.40
C PHE A 72 -2.18 -0.31 -16.87
N CYS A 73 -2.31 -1.24 -15.93
CA CYS A 73 -2.48 -2.67 -16.19
C CYS A 73 -3.19 -3.29 -14.98
N ASP A 74 -4.14 -4.20 -15.21
CA ASP A 74 -4.89 -4.91 -14.16
C ASP A 74 -5.48 -4.00 -13.09
N ASP A 75 -6.11 -2.89 -13.50
CA ASP A 75 -6.70 -1.88 -12.60
C ASP A 75 -5.72 -1.22 -11.62
N VAL A 76 -4.41 -1.28 -11.92
CA VAL A 76 -3.36 -0.62 -11.15
C VAL A 76 -2.64 0.41 -12.00
N TRP A 77 -2.65 1.65 -11.51
CA TRP A 77 -1.82 2.72 -12.02
C TRP A 77 -0.44 2.71 -11.37
N THR A 78 0.60 2.85 -12.20
CA THR A 78 1.97 3.11 -11.74
C THR A 78 2.50 4.35 -12.42
N PHE A 79 2.92 5.34 -11.64
CA PHE A 79 3.58 6.55 -12.11
C PHE A 79 4.99 6.62 -11.58
N ILE A 80 5.89 7.15 -12.39
CA ILE A 80 7.20 7.61 -11.98
C ILE A 80 7.22 9.12 -12.20
N ILE A 81 7.46 9.88 -11.14
CA ILE A 81 7.48 11.35 -11.15
C ILE A 81 8.87 11.80 -10.70
N LYS A 82 9.45 12.76 -11.43
CA LYS A 82 10.73 13.42 -11.13
C LYS A 82 10.51 14.81 -10.55
N ASP A 83 11.48 15.29 -9.79
CA ASP A 83 11.53 16.63 -9.19
C ASP A 83 10.20 17.01 -8.50
N ILE A 84 9.74 16.11 -7.64
CA ILE A 84 8.44 16.21 -6.99
C ILE A 84 8.54 17.04 -5.70
N ASN A 85 7.60 17.96 -5.54
CA ASN A 85 7.41 18.74 -4.31
C ASN A 85 6.05 18.39 -3.73
N PHE A 86 6.04 17.85 -2.51
CA PHE A 86 4.86 17.58 -1.71
C PHE A 86 4.56 18.77 -0.80
N LYS A 87 3.28 19.12 -0.70
CA LYS A 87 2.75 20.09 0.24
C LYS A 87 1.70 19.41 1.10
N LEU A 88 1.98 19.36 2.40
CA LEU A 88 1.07 18.88 3.42
C LEU A 88 0.38 20.08 4.09
N ASP A 89 -0.81 19.87 4.63
CA ASP A 89 -1.52 20.92 5.36
C ASP A 89 -0.71 21.31 6.61
N ASN A 90 -0.47 22.61 6.79
CA ASN A 90 0.23 23.22 7.94
C ASN A 90 1.70 22.80 8.17
N THR A 91 2.41 22.30 7.15
CA THR A 91 3.81 21.85 7.27
C THR A 91 4.68 22.29 6.09
N HIS A 92 5.99 22.09 6.24
CA HIS A 92 7.00 22.40 5.22
C HIS A 92 6.79 21.60 3.92
N GLN A 93 7.23 22.18 2.81
CA GLN A 93 7.29 21.46 1.54
C GLN A 93 8.37 20.38 1.63
N LEU A 94 8.07 19.18 1.12
CA LEU A 94 9.03 18.08 1.02
C LEU A 94 9.40 17.89 -0.44
N HIS A 95 10.70 17.90 -0.73
CA HIS A 95 11.23 17.66 -2.07
C HIS A 95 11.77 16.24 -2.21
N ALA A 96 11.58 15.62 -3.37
CA ALA A 96 12.26 14.40 -3.76
C ALA A 96 12.59 14.41 -5.26
N GLU A 97 13.77 13.90 -5.61
CA GLU A 97 14.22 13.83 -7.01
C GLU A 97 13.38 12.88 -7.86
N ARG A 98 12.90 11.78 -7.26
CA ARG A 98 12.15 10.73 -7.96
C ARG A 98 11.25 9.95 -7.01
N VAL A 99 9.98 9.79 -7.38
CA VAL A 99 8.99 8.99 -6.64
C VAL A 99 8.26 8.04 -7.57
N LYS A 100 8.00 6.83 -7.08
CA LYS A 100 7.10 5.85 -7.68
C LYS A 100 5.76 5.86 -6.93
N ILE A 101 4.68 6.14 -7.64
CA ILE A 101 3.31 6.05 -7.11
C ILE A 101 2.65 4.80 -7.69
N VAL A 102 2.15 3.93 -6.83
CA VAL A 102 1.34 2.77 -7.23
C VAL A 102 -0.04 2.94 -6.61
N SER A 103 -1.08 2.96 -7.43
CA SER A 103 -2.46 3.19 -7.01
C SER A 103 -3.36 2.10 -7.57
N CYS A 104 -4.03 1.39 -6.68
CA CYS A 104 -5.10 0.47 -7.05
C CYS A 104 -6.43 1.22 -7.20
N ASN A 105 -7.38 0.62 -7.93
CA ASN A 105 -8.74 1.14 -7.98
C ASN A 105 -9.37 1.16 -6.58
N ALA A 106 -10.12 2.22 -6.26
CA ALA A 106 -10.81 2.35 -4.98
C ALA A 106 -12.12 1.54 -4.93
N LYS A 107 -12.66 1.13 -6.10
CA LYS A 107 -13.87 0.30 -6.17
C LYS A 107 -13.59 -1.08 -5.59
N ARG A 108 -14.50 -1.56 -4.75
CA ARG A 108 -14.44 -2.94 -4.26
C ARG A 108 -14.70 -3.89 -5.44
N PRO A 109 -14.05 -5.07 -5.49
CA PRO A 109 -14.37 -6.08 -6.49
C PRO A 109 -15.88 -6.38 -6.46
N GLY A 110 -16.61 -6.02 -7.52
CA GLY A 110 -18.06 -6.22 -7.64
C GLY A 110 -18.93 -4.94 -7.62
N GLU A 111 -18.36 -3.76 -7.41
CA GLU A 111 -19.09 -2.48 -7.54
C GLU A 111 -18.85 -1.86 -8.94
N ALA A 112 -19.93 -1.63 -9.69
CA ALA A 112 -19.92 -1.08 -11.06
C ALA A 112 -19.49 0.38 -11.14
#